data_AF-A0A8T5KSF0-F1
#
_entry.id   AF-A0A8T5KSF0-F1
#
_cell.length_a   1.000
_cell.length_b   1.000
_cell.length_c   1.000
_cell.angle_alpha   90.00
_cell.angle_beta   90.00
_cell.angle_gamma   90.00
#
_symmetry.space_group_name_H-M   'P 1'
#
loop_
_entity.id
_entity.type
_entity.pdbx_description
1 polymer ?
#
loop_
_entity_poly.entity_id
_entity_poly.type
_entity_poly.pdbx_seq_one_letter_code
_entity_poly.pdbx_strand_id
1 'polypeptide(L)'
;MKTKTNAKRNQKIRLFAIAVLSLFVILTGALLSYSSFKKGEFSGGILGIVIVIIILGFAVFIYRRGNRDLKEGYPLQDERSKRVMQKAMATTFLVSLYLLLAIGWLSEDLIKFRDVSQATGVAIGGMAVLFLAFWIYYNKTGV
;
A
#
# COMPACT_ATOMS: atom_id res chain seq x y z
N MET A 1 13.51 2.46 34.80
CA MET A 1 14.46 1.85 33.83
C MET A 1 13.85 0.72 32.98
N LYS A 2 12.94 -0.13 33.51
CA LYS A 2 12.24 -1.20 32.73
C LYS A 2 11.34 -0.73 31.56
N THR A 3 10.91 0.53 31.55
CA THR A 3 9.97 1.07 30.55
C THR A 3 10.61 1.35 29.19
N LYS A 4 11.86 1.84 29.14
CA LYS A 4 12.55 2.14 27.87
C LYS A 4 12.93 0.87 27.08
N THR A 5 13.26 -0.22 27.77
CA THR A 5 13.63 -1.51 27.15
C THR A 5 12.43 -2.19 26.47
N ASN A 6 11.25 -2.13 27.08
CA ASN A 6 10.01 -2.65 26.50
C ASN A 6 9.56 -1.86 25.27
N ALA A 7 9.70 -0.53 25.27
CA ALA A 7 9.39 0.31 24.11
C ALA A 7 10.25 -0.04 22.89
N LYS A 8 11.56 -0.25 23.10
CA LYS A 8 12.50 -0.63 22.03
C LYS A 8 12.22 -2.03 21.46
N ARG A 9 11.82 -2.99 22.31
CA ARG A 9 11.42 -4.35 21.88
C ARG A 9 10.13 -4.32 21.05
N ASN A 10 9.12 -3.56 21.48
CA ASN A 10 7.85 -3.45 20.76
C ASN A 10 8.03 -2.79 19.38
N GLN A 11 8.94 -1.83 19.23
CA GLN A 11 9.27 -1.24 17.94
C GLN A 11 9.94 -2.23 16.97
N LYS A 12 10.84 -3.09 17.47
CA LYS A 12 11.43 -4.17 16.67
C LYS A 12 10.38 -5.19 16.21
N ILE A 13 9.46 -5.59 17.08
CA ILE A 13 8.35 -6.50 16.73
C ILE A 13 7.45 -5.87 15.66
N ARG A 14 7.14 -4.57 15.79
CA ARG A 14 6.33 -3.86 14.78
C ARG A 14 7.03 -3.78 13.42
N LEU A 15 8.32 -3.46 13.39
CA LEU A 15 9.10 -3.49 12.15
C LEU A 15 9.12 -4.87 11.52
N PHE A 16 9.32 -5.91 12.35
CA PHE A 16 9.27 -7.28 11.89
C PHE A 16 7.91 -7.62 11.29
N ALA A 17 6.81 -7.24 11.97
CA ALA A 17 5.46 -7.44 11.45
C ALA A 17 5.23 -6.72 10.12
N ILE A 18 5.68 -5.46 9.97
CA ILE A 18 5.60 -4.71 8.70
C ILE A 18 6.39 -5.42 7.61
N ALA A 19 7.60 -5.91 7.91
CA ALA A 19 8.44 -6.62 6.95
C ALA A 19 7.77 -7.94 6.50
N VAL A 20 7.22 -8.72 7.44
CA VAL A 20 6.50 -9.97 7.15
C VAL A 20 5.24 -9.71 6.32
N LEU A 21 4.44 -8.70 6.68
CA LEU A 21 3.27 -8.30 5.90
C LEU A 21 3.65 -7.89 4.48
N SER A 22 4.68 -7.05 4.35
CA SER A 22 5.18 -6.63 3.03
C SER A 22 5.63 -7.82 2.19
N LEU A 23 6.33 -8.78 2.80
CA LEU A 23 6.76 -10.02 2.14
C LEU A 23 5.56 -10.85 1.66
N PHE A 24 4.54 -11.03 2.49
CA PHE A 24 3.32 -11.74 2.11
C PHE A 24 2.64 -11.12 0.90
N VAL A 25 2.54 -9.78 0.88
CA VAL A 25 1.91 -9.05 -0.22
C VAL A 25 2.74 -9.16 -1.52
N ILE A 26 4.07 -9.12 -1.42
CA ILE A 26 4.96 -9.37 -2.57
C ILE A 26 4.74 -10.80 -3.10
N LEU A 27 4.67 -11.78 -2.21
CA LEU A 27 4.46 -13.20 -2.56
C LEU A 27 3.13 -13.42 -3.27
N THR A 28 2.04 -12.86 -2.75
CA THR A 28 0.72 -12.99 -3.37
C THR A 28 0.64 -12.26 -4.71
N GLY A 29 1.24 -11.07 -4.83
CA GLY A 29 1.31 -10.34 -6.11
C GLY A 29 2.15 -11.07 -7.17
N ALA A 30 3.26 -11.70 -6.75
CA ALA A 30 4.10 -12.52 -7.64
C ALA A 30 3.36 -13.79 -8.09
N LEU A 31 2.65 -14.47 -7.19
CA LEU A 31 1.81 -15.62 -7.50
C LEU A 31 0.69 -15.27 -8.48
N LEU A 32 0.00 -14.15 -8.27
CA LEU A 32 -1.02 -13.65 -9.19
C LEU A 32 -0.44 -13.42 -10.58
N SER A 33 0.67 -12.68 -10.66
CA SER A 33 1.35 -12.40 -11.93
C SER A 33 1.73 -13.69 -12.66
N TYR A 34 2.37 -14.64 -11.95
CA TYR A 34 2.74 -15.94 -12.51
C TYR A 34 1.53 -16.74 -13.03
N SER A 35 0.43 -16.75 -12.26
CA SER A 35 -0.79 -17.43 -12.65
C SER A 35 -1.45 -16.82 -13.90
N SER A 36 -1.41 -15.49 -14.05
CA SER A 36 -1.95 -14.78 -15.22
C SER A 36 -1.11 -15.04 -16.48
N PHE A 37 0.22 -15.05 -16.37
CA PHE A 37 1.08 -15.42 -17.51
C PHE A 37 0.85 -16.86 -17.97
N LYS A 38 0.65 -17.79 -17.02
CA LYS A 38 0.35 -19.19 -17.36
C LYS A 38 -0.98 -19.37 -18.10
N LYS A 39 -1.95 -18.48 -17.84
CA LYS A 39 -3.26 -18.45 -18.52
C LYS A 39 -3.25 -17.68 -19.85
N GLY A 40 -2.10 -17.11 -20.26
CA GLY A 40 -1.99 -16.30 -21.48
C GLY A 40 -2.60 -14.89 -21.35
N GLU A 41 -2.93 -14.45 -20.13
CA GLU A 41 -3.55 -13.15 -19.87
C GLU A 41 -2.49 -12.09 -19.58
N PHE A 42 -1.96 -11.50 -20.66
CA PHE A 42 -0.90 -10.48 -20.56
C PHE A 42 -1.32 -9.24 -19.74
N SER A 43 -2.56 -8.78 -19.84
CA SER A 43 -3.04 -7.59 -19.11
C SER A 43 -3.05 -7.81 -17.59
N GLY A 44 -3.52 -8.97 -17.13
CA GLY A 44 -3.53 -9.34 -15.72
C GLY A 44 -2.12 -9.55 -15.16
N GLY A 45 -1.23 -10.16 -15.95
CA GLY A 45 0.18 -10.35 -15.57
C GLY A 45 0.94 -9.03 -15.39
N ILE A 46 0.75 -8.08 -16.31
CA ILE A 46 1.38 -6.75 -16.24
C ILE A 46 0.86 -5.96 -15.03
N LEU A 47 -0.46 -5.97 -14.78
CA LEU A 47 -1.04 -5.30 -13.61
C LEU A 47 -0.48 -5.86 -12.29
N GLY A 48 -0.36 -7.19 -12.19
CA GLY A 48 0.23 -7.85 -11.03
C GLY A 48 1.68 -7.39 -10.77
N ILE A 49 2.49 -7.31 -11.82
CA ILE A 49 3.89 -6.83 -11.73
C ILE A 49 3.94 -5.38 -11.25
N VAL A 50 3.10 -4.50 -11.81
CA VAL A 50 3.06 -3.08 -11.44
C VAL A 50 2.72 -2.93 -9.95
N ILE A 51 1.72 -3.66 -9.46
CA ILE A 51 1.34 -3.67 -8.05
C ILE A 51 2.52 -4.12 -7.16
N VAL A 52 3.19 -5.21 -7.53
CA VAL A 52 4.37 -5.70 -6.80
C VAL A 52 5.47 -4.65 -6.74
N ILE A 53 5.78 -3.98 -7.85
CA ILE A 53 6.83 -2.94 -7.91
C ILE A 53 6.50 -1.76 -6.99
N ILE A 54 5.25 -1.28 -7.02
CA ILE A 54 4.81 -0.17 -6.16
C ILE A 54 4.97 -0.54 -4.68
N ILE A 55 4.53 -1.74 -4.31
CA ILE A 55 4.58 -2.22 -2.93
C ILE A 55 6.02 -2.45 -2.48
N LEU A 56 6.86 -3.03 -3.34
CA LEU A 56 8.28 -3.21 -3.08
C LEU A 56 8.97 -1.86 -2.83
N GLY A 57 8.70 -0.86 -3.67
CA GLY A 57 9.23 0.50 -3.51
C GLY A 57 8.82 1.12 -2.17
N PHE A 58 7.53 0.98 -1.80
CA PHE A 58 7.01 1.49 -0.54
C PHE A 58 7.61 0.77 0.68
N ALA A 59 7.75 -0.56 0.61
CA ALA A 59 8.34 -1.37 1.67
C ALA A 59 9.81 -1.00 1.90
N VAL A 60 10.60 -0.86 0.83
CA VAL A 60 12.00 -0.42 0.91
C VAL A 60 12.11 0.99 1.51
N PHE A 61 11.24 1.91 1.08
CA PHE A 61 11.21 3.27 1.61
C PHE A 61 10.93 3.30 3.13
N ILE A 62 9.88 2.59 3.57
CA ILE A 62 9.51 2.48 5.00
C ILE A 62 10.66 1.84 5.80
N TYR A 63 11.25 0.77 5.28
CA TYR A 63 12.33 0.06 5.96
C TYR A 63 13.57 0.96 6.14
N ARG A 64 14.00 1.66 5.08
CA ARG A 64 15.14 2.59 5.15
C ARG A 64 14.88 3.73 6.13
N ARG A 65 13.68 4.32 6.09
CA ARG A 65 13.29 5.39 7.02
C ARG A 65 13.26 4.89 8.46
N GLY A 66 12.55 3.79 8.73
CA GLY A 66 12.44 3.23 10.07
C GLY A 66 13.79 2.79 10.66
N ASN A 67 14.69 2.26 9.85
CA ASN A 67 16.02 1.85 10.32
C ASN A 67 16.94 3.04 10.62
N ARG A 68 16.79 4.17 9.90
CA ARG A 68 17.47 5.43 10.23
C ARG A 68 16.94 6.01 11.55
N ASP A 69 15.62 6.09 11.68
CA ASP A 69 14.96 6.68 12.85
C ASP A 69 15.29 5.89 14.15
N LEU A 70 15.41 4.56 14.07
CA LEU A 70 15.86 3.72 15.19
C LEU A 70 17.33 3.90 15.57
N LYS A 71 18.20 4.15 14.58
CA LYS A 71 19.62 4.41 14.82
C LYS A 71 19.81 5.76 15.52
N GLU A 72 18.98 6.74 15.16
CA GLU A 72 18.98 8.08 15.76
C GLU A 72 18.21 8.15 17.09
N GLY A 73 17.54 7.07 17.50
CA GLY A 73 16.85 6.97 18.79
C GLY A 73 15.46 7.59 18.82
N TYR A 74 14.94 8.01 17.66
CA TYR A 74 13.60 8.55 17.52
C TYR A 74 12.54 7.45 17.60
N PRO A 75 11.34 7.74 18.12
CA PRO A 75 10.23 6.81 18.07
C PRO A 75 9.83 6.56 16.62
N LEU A 76 9.57 5.28 16.28
CA LEU A 76 9.23 4.85 14.92
C LEU A 76 7.99 5.55 14.31
N GLN A 77 7.13 6.11 15.17
CA GLN A 77 5.99 6.93 14.79
C GLN A 77 5.98 8.17 15.67
N ASP A 78 6.18 9.32 15.04
CA ASP A 78 5.87 10.61 15.61
C ASP A 78 4.34 10.85 15.57
N GLU A 79 3.81 11.67 16.48
CA GLU A 79 2.39 12.04 16.52
C GLU A 79 1.93 12.65 15.20
N ARG A 80 2.80 13.48 14.58
CA ARG A 80 2.55 14.04 13.25
C ARG A 80 2.41 12.94 12.20
N SER A 81 3.34 11.98 12.16
CA SER A 81 3.29 10.88 11.19
C SER A 81 2.03 10.02 11.37
N LYS A 82 1.55 9.87 12.61
CA LYS A 82 0.29 9.18 12.91
C LYS A 82 -0.92 9.95 12.38
N ARG A 83 -0.97 11.27 12.56
CA ARG A 83 -2.06 12.12 12.04
C ARG A 83 -2.10 12.16 10.52
N VAL A 84 -0.94 12.30 9.86
CA VAL A 84 -0.81 12.21 8.40
C VAL A 84 -1.39 10.89 7.91
N MET A 85 -0.98 9.77 8.53
CA MET A 85 -1.43 8.44 8.14
C MET A 85 -2.95 8.29 8.29
N GLN A 86 -3.51 8.73 9.42
CA GLN A 86 -4.95 8.66 9.68
C GLN A 86 -5.76 9.49 8.68
N LYS A 87 -5.33 10.74 8.39
CA LYS A 87 -6.00 11.61 7.43
C LYS A 87 -5.92 11.05 6.01
N ALA A 88 -4.74 10.58 5.60
CA ALA A 88 -4.55 9.96 4.29
C ALA A 88 -5.42 8.71 4.13
N MET A 89 -5.48 7.83 5.13
CA MET A 89 -6.34 6.65 5.12
C MET A 89 -7.82 7.03 5.01
N ALA A 90 -8.28 7.97 5.83
CA ALA A 90 -9.69 8.38 5.85
C ALA A 90 -10.13 9.01 4.52
N THR A 91 -9.33 9.93 3.98
CA THR A 91 -9.63 10.58 2.68
C THR A 91 -9.54 9.59 1.53
N THR A 92 -8.52 8.73 1.50
CA THR A 92 -8.41 7.71 0.46
C THR A 92 -9.60 6.77 0.48
N PHE A 93 -10.03 6.32 1.66
CA PHE A 93 -11.19 5.46 1.79
C PHE A 93 -12.46 6.11 1.23
N LEU A 94 -12.73 7.36 1.62
CA LEU A 94 -13.87 8.13 1.10
C LEU A 94 -13.81 8.31 -0.41
N VAL A 95 -12.67 8.75 -0.94
CA VAL A 95 -12.50 8.96 -2.39
C VAL A 95 -12.58 7.64 -3.16
N SER A 96 -12.09 6.54 -2.57
CA SER A 96 -12.16 5.23 -3.21
C SER A 96 -13.57 4.68 -3.38
N LEU A 97 -14.51 5.07 -2.53
CA LEU A 97 -15.93 4.72 -2.71
C LEU A 97 -16.48 5.35 -4.00
N TYR A 98 -16.16 6.63 -4.24
CA TYR A 98 -16.53 7.30 -5.48
C TYR A 98 -15.80 6.73 -6.70
N LEU A 99 -14.53 6.34 -6.55
CA LEU A 99 -13.80 5.64 -7.61
C LEU A 99 -14.46 4.31 -7.97
N LEU A 100 -14.88 3.52 -6.98
CA LEU A 100 -15.57 2.25 -7.22
C LEU A 100 -16.92 2.47 -7.93
N LEU A 101 -17.67 3.49 -7.50
CA LEU A 101 -18.93 3.87 -8.14
C LEU A 101 -18.72 4.32 -9.59
N ALA A 102 -17.68 5.12 -9.84
CA ALA A 102 -17.30 5.54 -11.18
C ALA A 102 -16.89 4.36 -12.06
N ILE A 103 -16.10 3.42 -11.54
CA ILE A 103 -15.73 2.19 -12.26
C ILE A 103 -16.97 1.36 -12.60
N GLY A 104 -17.90 1.20 -11.65
CA GLY A 104 -19.15 0.49 -11.89
C GLY A 104 -19.98 1.14 -13.00
N TRP A 105 -20.18 2.46 -12.93
CA TRP A 105 -20.94 3.19 -13.94
C TRP A 105 -20.25 3.20 -15.32
N LEU A 106 -18.93 3.39 -15.36
CA LEU A 106 -18.15 3.38 -16.60
C LEU A 106 -18.00 1.97 -17.20
N SER A 107 -18.25 0.91 -16.41
CA SER A 107 -18.11 -0.47 -16.88
C SER A 107 -19.14 -0.87 -17.93
N GLU A 108 -20.28 -0.16 -17.96
CA GLU A 108 -21.38 -0.44 -18.89
C GLU A 108 -21.04 0.06 -20.31
N ASP A 109 -20.44 1.25 -20.44
CA ASP A 109 -20.24 1.92 -21.74
C ASP A 109 -18.77 2.09 -22.18
N LEU A 110 -17.86 2.43 -21.26
CA LEU A 110 -16.51 2.90 -21.58
C LEU A 110 -15.39 1.88 -21.31
N ILE A 111 -15.57 1.03 -20.28
CA ILE A 111 -14.53 0.07 -19.86
C ILE A 111 -15.16 -1.33 -19.78
N LYS A 112 -15.11 -2.08 -20.88
CA LYS A 112 -15.53 -3.48 -20.87
C LYS A 112 -14.49 -4.33 -20.13
N PHE A 113 -14.79 -4.63 -18.87
CA PHE A 113 -14.01 -5.62 -18.12
C PHE A 113 -14.32 -7.02 -18.65
N ARG A 114 -13.29 -7.77 -19.00
CA ARG A 114 -13.45 -9.15 -19.47
C ARG A 114 -13.81 -10.10 -18.32
N ASP A 115 -13.31 -9.79 -17.13
CA ASP A 115 -13.47 -10.60 -15.92
C ASP A 115 -13.58 -9.75 -14.66
N VAL A 116 -14.31 -10.28 -13.66
CA VAL A 116 -14.44 -9.68 -12.31
C VAL A 116 -13.06 -9.50 -11.65
N SER A 117 -12.11 -10.40 -11.95
CA SER A 117 -10.73 -10.30 -11.47
C SER A 117 -10.03 -9.04 -11.98
N GLN A 118 -10.27 -8.66 -13.24
CA GLN A 118 -9.68 -7.45 -13.83
C GLN A 118 -10.30 -6.18 -13.22
N ALA A 119 -11.62 -6.15 -13.06
CA ALA A 119 -12.33 -5.03 -12.43
C ALA A 119 -11.85 -4.82 -10.98
N THR A 120 -11.73 -5.91 -10.22
CA THR A 120 -11.24 -5.88 -8.84
C THR A 120 -9.78 -5.43 -8.77
N GLY A 121 -8.94 -5.91 -9.69
CA GLY A 121 -7.54 -5.50 -9.79
C GLY A 121 -7.37 -4.01 -10.07
N VAL A 122 -8.18 -3.46 -10.99
CA VAL A 122 -8.18 -2.02 -11.31
C VAL A 122 -8.68 -1.19 -10.11
N ALA A 123 -9.72 -1.64 -9.42
CA ALA A 123 -10.22 -0.95 -8.23
C ALA A 123 -9.16 -0.89 -7.11
N ILE A 124 -8.54 -2.03 -6.78
CA ILE A 124 -7.48 -2.09 -5.76
C ILE A 124 -6.25 -1.27 -6.19
N GLY A 125 -5.85 -1.36 -7.46
CA GLY A 125 -4.77 -0.53 -8.01
C GLY A 125 -5.07 0.97 -7.89
N GLY A 126 -6.29 1.38 -8.23
CA GLY A 126 -6.77 2.75 -8.07
C GLY A 126 -6.73 3.22 -6.62
N MET A 127 -7.17 2.38 -5.67
CA MET A 127 -7.08 2.65 -4.24
C MET A 127 -5.63 2.87 -3.79
N ALA A 128 -4.70 2.04 -4.25
CA ALA A 128 -3.29 2.15 -3.89
C ALA A 128 -2.65 3.45 -4.43
N VAL A 129 -2.99 3.84 -5.67
CA VAL A 129 -2.52 5.08 -6.28
C VAL A 129 -3.08 6.31 -5.54
N LEU A 130 -4.37 6.31 -5.25
CA LEU A 130 -5.01 7.39 -4.47
C LEU A 130 -4.38 7.51 -3.08
N PHE A 131 -4.15 6.39 -2.40
CA PHE A 131 -3.49 6.37 -1.11
C PHE A 131 -2.12 7.05 -1.17
N LEU A 132 -1.31 6.67 -2.15
CA LEU A 132 0.03 7.21 -2.33
C LEU A 132 -0.02 8.71 -2.63
N ALA A 133 -0.96 9.16 -3.47
CA ALA A 133 -1.16 10.57 -3.79
C ALA A 133 -1.55 11.39 -2.54
N PHE A 134 -2.54 10.95 -1.78
CA PHE A 134 -2.95 11.64 -0.55
C PHE A 134 -1.89 11.59 0.54
N TRP A 135 -1.17 10.46 0.67
CA TRP A 135 -0.07 10.35 1.62
C TRP A 135 1.06 11.33 1.30
N ILE A 136 1.47 11.46 0.03
CA ILE A 136 2.46 12.45 -0.38
C ILE A 136 1.95 13.87 -0.12
N TYR A 137 0.70 14.15 -0.46
CA TYR A 137 0.06 15.45 -0.23
C TYR A 137 0.12 15.84 1.25
N TYR A 138 -0.41 15.01 2.16
CA TYR A 138 -0.40 15.32 3.59
C TYR A 138 1.01 15.35 4.21
N ASN A 139 1.92 14.50 3.71
CA ASN A 139 3.30 14.51 4.18
C ASN A 139 4.03 15.82 3.82
N LYS A 140 3.72 16.43 2.66
CA LYS A 140 4.26 17.74 2.26
C LYS A 140 3.57 18.92 2.94
N THR A 141 2.24 18.88 3.09
CA THR A 141 1.45 19.96 3.69
C THR A 141 1.66 20.06 5.21
N GLY A 142 2.22 19.04 5.83
CA GLY A 142 2.69 19.08 7.22
C GLY A 142 1.60 19.09 8.28
N VAL A 143 0.45 18.54 7.93
CA VAL A 143 -0.74 18.39 8.78
C VAL A 143 -0.59 17.25 9.80
#